data_AF-Q5D250-F1
#
_entry.id   AF-Q5D250-F1
#
_cell.length_a   1.000
_cell.length_b   1.000
_cell.length_c   1.000
_cell.angle_alpha   90.00
_cell.angle_beta   90.00
_cell.angle_gamma   90.00
#
_symmetry.space_group_name_H-M   'P 1'
#
loop_
_entity.id
_entity.type
_entity.pdbx_description
1 polymer ?
#
loop_
_entity_poly.entity_id
_entity_poly.type
_entity_poly.pdbx_seq_one_letter_code
_entity_poly.pdbx_strand_id
1 'polypeptide(L)'
;MSHWKMISFQDPNSPFADNLNLFHNFTMIFMIVIMTLTFMIMTDIYLNKFTNLFLLKNHSIEIIWTITPILILMIIAFPSLKTLYFIDEIWNPTFFTIKS
;
A
#
# COMPACT_ATOMS: atom_id res chain seq x y z
N MET A 1 9.03 -22.28 -6.34
CA MET A 1 9.43 -22.82 -5.02
C MET A 1 10.24 -21.74 -4.33
N SER A 2 10.06 -21.54 -3.03
CA SER A 2 10.86 -20.56 -2.30
C SER A 2 12.32 -21.00 -2.25
N HIS A 3 13.22 -20.05 -2.53
CA HIS A 3 14.65 -20.22 -2.30
C HIS A 3 15.05 -19.62 -0.95
N TRP A 4 16.21 -20.02 -0.45
CA TRP A 4 16.77 -19.47 0.79
C TRP A 4 16.97 -17.95 0.65
N LYS A 5 16.63 -17.20 1.70
CA LYS A 5 16.70 -15.71 1.76
C LYS A 5 15.82 -14.98 0.73
N MET A 6 14.74 -15.59 0.27
CA MET A 6 13.78 -14.91 -0.61
C MET A 6 12.97 -13.86 0.17
N ILE A 7 13.04 -12.60 -0.28
CA ILE A 7 12.36 -11.45 0.35
C ILE A 7 11.06 -11.09 -0.37
N SER A 8 11.00 -11.31 -1.69
CA SER A 8 9.84 -11.06 -2.55
C SER A 8 8.96 -12.31 -2.72
N PHE A 9 7.81 -12.14 -3.39
CA PHE A 9 6.97 -13.27 -3.80
C PHE A 9 7.68 -14.18 -4.81
N GLN A 10 7.25 -15.45 -4.84
CA GLN A 10 7.65 -16.42 -5.86
C GLN A 10 7.21 -15.96 -7.25
N ASP A 11 7.92 -16.44 -8.26
CA ASP A 11 7.56 -16.19 -9.66
C ASP A 11 6.11 -16.64 -9.92
N PRO A 12 5.28 -15.79 -10.52
CA PRO A 12 3.87 -16.09 -10.72
C PRO A 12 3.71 -17.20 -11.75
N ASN A 13 2.91 -18.21 -11.42
CA ASN A 13 2.60 -19.33 -12.32
C ASN A 13 1.15 -19.30 -12.84
N SER A 14 0.44 -18.18 -12.63
CA SER A 14 -0.92 -17.93 -13.11
C SER A 14 -1.13 -16.44 -13.35
N PRO A 15 -2.04 -16.04 -14.25
CA PRO A 15 -2.33 -14.62 -14.50
C PRO A 15 -2.84 -13.89 -13.25
N PHE A 16 -3.47 -14.61 -12.32
CA PHE A 16 -3.90 -14.04 -11.03
C PHE A 16 -2.72 -13.67 -10.14
N ALA A 17 -1.73 -14.57 -10.03
CA ALA A 17 -0.53 -14.33 -9.24
C ALA A 17 0.27 -13.14 -9.80
N ASP A 18 0.30 -12.97 -11.13
CA ASP A 18 0.98 -11.84 -11.77
C ASP A 18 0.28 -10.51 -11.46
N ASN A 19 -1.05 -10.46 -11.60
CA ASN A 19 -1.86 -9.29 -11.23
C ASN A 19 -1.73 -8.91 -9.74
N LEU A 20 -1.67 -9.90 -8.85
CA LEU A 20 -1.46 -9.67 -7.42
C LEU A 20 -0.05 -9.12 -7.13
N ASN A 21 0.98 -9.62 -7.81
CA ASN A 21 2.34 -9.10 -7.70
C ASN A 21 2.44 -7.64 -8.20
N LEU A 22 1.76 -7.31 -9.31
CA LEU A 22 1.68 -5.93 -9.80
C LEU A 22 0.97 -5.00 -8.80
N PHE A 23 -0.16 -5.45 -8.24
CA PHE A 23 -0.87 -4.69 -7.20
C PHE A 23 -0.01 -4.50 -5.96
N HIS A 24 0.68 -5.54 -5.49
CA HIS A 24 1.58 -5.44 -4.35
C HIS A 24 2.70 -4.42 -4.60
N ASN A 25 3.34 -4.44 -5.77
CA ASN A 25 4.40 -3.48 -6.07
C ASN A 25 3.86 -2.04 -6.09
N PHE A 26 2.65 -1.83 -6.60
CA PHE A 26 1.98 -0.53 -6.56
C PHE A 26 1.73 -0.05 -5.13
N THR A 27 1.19 -0.90 -4.25
CA THR A 27 0.94 -0.51 -2.85
C THR A 27 2.22 -0.27 -2.06
N MET A 28 3.27 -1.06 -2.32
CA MET A 28 4.57 -0.90 -1.68
C MET A 28 5.23 0.44 -1.97
N ILE A 29 5.04 1.00 -3.17
CA ILE A 29 5.53 2.35 -3.49
C ILE A 29 4.93 3.39 -2.55
N PHE A 30 3.61 3.38 -2.36
CA PHE A 30 2.95 4.31 -1.42
C PHE A 30 3.38 4.11 0.02
N MET A 31 3.52 2.85 0.47
CA MET A 31 3.97 2.54 1.82
C MET A 31 5.38 3.10 2.08
N ILE A 32 6.32 2.92 1.15
CA ILE A 32 7.68 3.46 1.29
C ILE A 32 7.66 5.00 1.34
N VAL A 33 6.84 5.66 0.52
CA VAL A 33 6.70 7.13 0.55
C VAL A 33 6.19 7.62 1.90
N ILE A 34 5.17 6.97 2.47
CA ILE A 34 4.61 7.36 3.78
C ILE A 34 5.66 7.12 4.89
N MET A 35 6.37 5.99 4.85
CA MET A 35 7.40 5.67 5.85
C MET A 35 8.58 6.63 5.79
N THR A 36 9.04 6.99 4.59
CA THR A 36 10.14 7.95 4.44
C THR A 36 9.72 9.36 4.85
N LEU A 37 8.51 9.83 4.47
CA LEU A 37 7.99 11.13 4.89
C LEU A 37 7.87 11.24 6.42
N THR A 38 7.28 10.23 7.06
CA THR A 38 7.12 10.21 8.52
C THR A 38 8.48 10.16 9.22
N PHE A 39 9.42 9.36 8.71
CA PHE A 39 10.78 9.33 9.23
C PHE A 39 11.47 10.70 9.14
N MET A 40 11.38 11.38 7.99
CA MET A 40 11.96 12.72 7.82
C MET A 40 11.39 13.74 8.82
N ILE A 41 10.07 13.76 8.99
CA ILE A 41 9.40 14.66 9.97
C ILE A 41 9.89 14.36 11.39
N MET A 42 10.00 13.08 11.77
CA MET A 42 10.50 12.70 13.09
C MET A 42 11.95 13.12 13.31
N THR A 43 12.81 12.98 12.29
CA THR A 43 14.21 13.44 12.38
C THR A 43 14.31 14.95 12.50
N ASP A 44 13.46 15.71 11.81
CA ASP A 44 13.44 17.16 11.88
C ASP A 44 13.01 17.64 13.29
N ILE A 45 11.96 17.03 13.86
CA ILE A 45 11.53 17.32 15.23
C ILE A 45 12.65 17.02 16.25
N TYR A 46 13.36 15.91 16.07
CA TYR A 46 14.46 15.52 16.97
C TYR A 46 15.67 16.48 16.89
N LEU A 47 16.00 16.97 15.69
CA LEU A 47 17.14 17.86 15.49
C LEU A 47 16.82 19.33 15.77
N ASN A 48 15.54 19.70 15.80
CA ASN A 48 15.12 21.09 16.00
C ASN A 48 15.42 21.55 17.44
N LYS A 49 16.18 22.65 17.56
CA LYS A 49 16.57 23.24 18.85
C LYS A 49 15.61 24.34 19.33
N PHE A 50 14.70 24.79 18.47
CA PHE A 50 13.79 25.90 18.76
C PHE A 50 12.50 25.41 19.40
N THR A 51 12.12 26.01 20.53
CA THR A 51 10.85 25.72 21.22
C THR A 51 9.78 26.73 20.83
N ASN A 52 8.62 26.26 20.36
CA ASN A 52 7.44 27.10 20.14
C ASN A 52 6.29 26.66 21.07
N LEU A 53 5.97 27.49 22.07
CA LEU A 53 4.93 27.21 23.07
C LEU A 53 3.51 27.57 22.60
N PHE A 54 3.38 28.41 21.57
CA PHE A 54 2.06 28.91 21.13
C PHE A 54 1.38 28.01 20.08
N LEU A 55 1.99 26.87 19.73
CA LEU A 55 1.46 25.91 18.75
C LEU A 55 0.44 24.94 19.42
N LEU A 56 -0.57 25.50 20.10
CA LEU A 56 -1.52 24.71 20.90
C LEU A 56 -2.64 24.09 20.07
N LYS A 57 -3.09 24.78 19.01
CA LYS A 57 -4.13 24.28 18.12
C LYS A 57 -3.92 24.86 16.73
N ASN A 58 -3.74 23.99 15.74
CA ASN A 58 -3.72 24.40 14.35
C ASN A 58 -4.61 23.50 13.50
N HIS A 59 -5.89 23.89 13.42
CA HIS A 59 -6.91 23.15 12.68
C HIS A 59 -6.55 23.00 11.18
N SER A 60 -5.80 23.96 10.61
CA SER A 60 -5.38 23.86 9.21
C SER A 60 -4.48 22.64 8.95
N ILE A 61 -3.55 22.34 9.86
CA ILE A 61 -2.65 21.19 9.77
C ILE A 61 -3.44 19.89 9.94
N GLU A 62 -4.42 19.89 10.85
CA GLU A 62 -5.29 18.74 11.07
C GLU A 62 -6.10 18.38 9.82
N ILE A 63 -6.63 19.37 9.11
CA ILE A 63 -7.33 19.14 7.85
C ILE A 63 -6.38 18.58 6.78
N ILE A 64 -5.16 19.12 6.69
CA ILE A 64 -4.20 18.67 5.67
C ILE A 64 -3.80 17.21 5.90
N TRP A 65 -3.43 16.83 7.13
CA TRP A 65 -3.01 15.44 7.41
C TRP A 65 -4.17 14.44 7.50
N THR A 66 -5.44 14.88 7.48
CA THR A 66 -6.61 13.98 7.42
C THR A 66 -7.04 13.74 5.99
N ILE A 67 -7.02 14.77 5.14
CA ILE A 67 -7.37 14.64 3.72
C ILE A 67 -6.28 13.88 2.96
N THR A 68 -5.00 14.12 3.26
CA THR A 68 -3.89 13.49 2.52
C THR A 68 -3.88 11.95 2.61
N PRO A 69 -4.07 11.29 3.77
CA PRO A 69 -4.15 9.83 3.84
C PRO A 69 -5.40 9.27 3.18
N ILE A 70 -6.55 9.96 3.29
CA ILE A 70 -7.81 9.53 2.66
C ILE A 70 -7.65 9.45 1.14
N LEU A 71 -7.03 10.46 0.53
CA LEU A 71 -6.77 10.48 -0.91
C LEU A 71 -5.83 9.33 -1.34
N ILE A 72 -4.76 9.08 -0.57
CA ILE A 72 -3.83 7.98 -0.88
C ILE A 72 -4.55 6.62 -0.80
N LEU A 73 -5.37 6.40 0.23
CA LEU A 73 -6.15 5.18 0.38
C LEU A 73 -7.14 4.98 -0.76
N MET A 74 -7.80 6.06 -1.22
CA MET A 74 -8.72 5.99 -2.34
C MET A 74 -8.01 5.54 -3.63
N ILE A 75 -6.80 6.06 -3.88
CA ILE A 75 -5.97 5.67 -5.03
C ILE A 75 -5.56 4.19 -4.96
N ILE A 76 -5.29 3.67 -3.76
CA ILE A 76 -4.96 2.25 -3.56
C ILE A 76 -6.20 1.36 -3.73
N ALA A 77 -7.38 1.83 -3.32
CA ALA A 77 -8.62 1.07 -3.35
C ALA A 77 -9.13 0.80 -4.78
N PHE A 78 -8.93 1.73 -5.72
CA PHE A 78 -9.36 1.53 -7.11
C PHE A 78 -8.73 0.31 -7.80
N PRO A 79 -7.39 0.17 -7.87
CA PRO A 79 -6.77 -1.02 -8.45
C PRO A 79 -7.05 -2.27 -7.61
N SER A 80 -7.18 -2.15 -6.27
CA SER A 80 -7.49 -3.32 -5.44
C SER A 80 -8.84 -3.93 -5.77
N LEU A 81 -9.89 -3.11 -5.89
CA LEU A 81 -11.22 -3.57 -6.27
C LEU A 81 -11.23 -4.15 -7.68
N LYS A 82 -10.54 -3.50 -8.63
CA LYS A 82 -10.38 -4.03 -9.98
C LYS A 82 -9.75 -5.42 -9.99
N THR A 83 -8.70 -5.64 -9.20
CA THR A 83 -8.05 -6.97 -9.11
C THR A 83 -8.96 -8.02 -8.49
N LEU A 84 -9.76 -7.64 -7.49
CA LEU A 84 -10.71 -8.55 -6.84
C LEU A 84 -11.77 -9.05 -7.84
N TYR A 85 -12.44 -8.13 -8.54
CA TYR A 85 -13.46 -8.50 -9.52
C TYR A 85 -12.89 -9.30 -10.69
N PHE A 86 -11.66 -9.02 -11.12
CA PHE A 86 -10.98 -9.80 -12.15
C PHE A 86 -10.76 -11.27 -11.74
N ILE A 87 -10.47 -11.52 -10.45
CA ILE A 87 -10.29 -12.89 -9.94
C ILE A 87 -11.64 -13.62 -9.91
N ASP A 88 -12.70 -12.94 -9.47
CA ASP A 88 -14.03 -13.55 -9.33
C ASP A 88 -14.66 -13.93 -10.69
N GLU A 89 -14.53 -13.10 -11.72
CA GLU A 89 -15.17 -13.33 -13.03
C GLU A 89 -14.61 -14.57 -13.76
N ILE A 90 -13.35 -14.92 -13.54
CA ILE A 90 -12.64 -15.98 -14.28
C ILE A 90 -12.71 -17.32 -13.54
N TRP A 91 -13.25 -17.37 -12.31
CA TRP A 91 -13.31 -18.58 -11.47
C TRP A 91 -14.31 -19.65 -11.96
N ASN A 92 -14.81 -19.61 -13.20
CA ASN A 92 -15.60 -20.71 -13.75
C ASN A 92 -14.68 -21.76 -14.40
N PRO A 93 -14.49 -22.95 -13.80
CA PRO A 93 -13.62 -23.98 -14.36
C PRO A 93 -14.20 -24.48 -15.68
N THR A 94 -13.57 -24.11 -16.79
CA THR A 94 -14.04 -24.46 -18.15
C THR A 94 -13.74 -25.91 -18.54
N PHE A 95 -12.74 -26.55 -17.92
CA PHE A 95 -12.24 -27.86 -18.34
C PHE A 95 -12.45 -28.97 -17.31
N PHE A 96 -11.96 -28.81 -16.08
CA PHE A 96 -12.04 -29.87 -15.07
C PHE A 96 -12.26 -29.30 -13.67
N THR A 97 -13.03 -30.03 -12.85
CA THR A 97 -13.20 -29.76 -11.43
C THR A 97 -12.56 -30.91 -10.65
N ILE A 98 -11.67 -30.59 -9.72
CA ILE A 98 -11.12 -31.56 -8.76
C ILE A 98 -11.85 -31.25 -7.45
N LYS A 99 -12.77 -32.13 -7.04
CA LYS A 99 -13.31 -32.08 -5.68
C LYS A 99 -12.37 -32.87 -4.78
N SER A 100 -11.99 -32.26 -3.65
CA SER A 100 -11.38 -32.94 -2.52
C SER A 100 -12.35 -33.90 -1.87
#